data_AF-A0A1I1WSP1-F1
#
_entry.id   AF-A0A1I1WSP1-F1
#
_cell.length_a   1.000
_cell.length_b   1.000
_cell.length_c   1.000
_cell.angle_alpha   90.00
_cell.angle_beta   90.00
_cell.angle_gamma   90.00
#
_symmetry.space_group_name_H-M   'P 1'
#
loop_
_entity.id
_entity.type
_entity.pdbx_description
1 polymer ?
#
loop_
_entity_poly.entity_id
_entity_poly.type
_entity_poly.pdbx_seq_one_letter_code
_entity_poly.pdbx_strand_id
1 'polypeptide(L)'
;MTLSVTAWWAARRGYDFPRRVTGRTAAPLQPRSLSRALVRAARADERARAGESGRRGAKSAGDVPWTTAAPGPHSAAAVAALSQEDRRRAALAVQRLRSGLVVRDREQRISAALAAAHCRWSARRAEELFALALEGIDPVRPAVTWRPDTPRALELPLAAYKELATADRERLHPYLRTVLTIHHFDAPLGTSDPSPDPAADPARHAFVARLRALLPPAYDVDGLLGHRDAFSTAARKALGAHAYRPEVAELICLCARLTDPRPSYEWLGRVRELVQSRPDARIALAPLLRSAGAHLERPGAVRHSSGELTAESGLLLSGAAWAVCVTERVAAVRDLERALSQYVGVPPEDLSEGAAVFVRGGFAALGALAGEPGVGQHQRLLTASGAKPVKAAQEALLHLRRYPTGWDQDALSVPIGEYTAHFTVAADGRVTLGFRNQQGRLLAKAPRRVRSRTPAAYAALRARLAELNERTTALLGSFSERLHGDPGQSAQEWRTAHLDPPVFEPLTRALIWQADTLAGPVVGVPVRRKRSTGWMLRDLQGRFHELIDTTTIRLWDPRQADAAEVAAWAAALRRRRTVQPVPQLARLAQRSKSPGT
;
A
#
# COMPACT_ATOMS: atom_id res chain seq x y z
N MET A 1 -37.60 4.20 -12.97
CA MET A 1 -37.23 5.51 -13.56
C MET A 1 -35.73 5.54 -13.79
N THR A 2 -35.32 5.07 -14.95
CA THR A 2 -33.92 4.93 -15.38
C THR A 2 -33.58 6.10 -16.30
N LEU A 3 -32.86 7.09 -15.78
CA LEU A 3 -32.30 8.17 -16.58
C LEU A 3 -31.06 7.65 -17.32
N SER A 4 -31.00 7.82 -18.64
CA SER A 4 -29.88 7.37 -19.46
C SER A 4 -28.62 8.20 -19.20
N VAL A 5 -27.46 7.55 -19.29
CA VAL A 5 -26.11 8.15 -19.16
C VAL A 5 -25.89 9.33 -20.13
N THR A 6 -26.68 9.41 -21.21
CA THR A 6 -26.69 10.54 -22.16
C THR A 6 -27.32 11.82 -21.60
N ALA A 7 -28.27 11.73 -20.67
CA ALA A 7 -28.94 12.90 -20.09
C ALA A 7 -28.07 13.68 -19.09
N TRP A 8 -27.11 13.00 -18.44
CA TRP A 8 -26.21 13.63 -17.46
C TRP A 8 -25.08 14.44 -18.14
N TRP A 9 -24.70 14.10 -19.37
CA TRP A 9 -23.64 14.80 -20.10
C TRP A 9 -24.09 16.10 -20.79
N ALA A 10 -25.38 16.24 -21.12
CA ALA A 10 -25.89 17.40 -21.85
C ALA A 10 -26.00 18.68 -21.00
N ALA A 11 -26.01 18.57 -19.66
CA ALA A 11 -26.40 19.68 -18.79
C ALA A 11 -25.27 20.65 -18.39
N ARG A 12 -24.00 20.43 -18.76
CA ARG A 12 -22.88 21.21 -18.14
C ARG A 12 -21.99 22.05 -19.04
N ARG A 13 -22.05 21.99 -20.37
CA ARG A 13 -21.36 22.96 -21.24
C ARG A 13 -22.11 23.09 -22.58
N GLY A 14 -22.48 24.31 -22.95
CA GLY A 14 -23.03 24.64 -24.26
C GLY A 14 -22.02 24.45 -25.39
N TYR A 15 -21.79 23.19 -25.77
CA TYR A 15 -21.06 22.81 -26.97
C TYR A 15 -21.86 21.74 -27.69
N ASP A 16 -22.39 22.10 -28.87
CA ASP A 16 -22.89 21.14 -29.83
C ASP A 16 -21.72 20.28 -30.35
N PHE A 17 -21.77 18.99 -30.06
CA PHE A 17 -20.83 18.01 -30.60
C PHE A 17 -21.26 17.63 -32.03
N PRO A 18 -20.35 17.60 -33.03
CA PRO A 18 -20.75 17.31 -34.40
C PRO A 18 -21.16 15.84 -34.54
N ARG A 19 -22.29 15.62 -35.20
CA ARG A 19 -22.77 14.30 -35.64
C ARG A 19 -21.66 13.57 -36.40
N ARG A 20 -21.49 12.27 -36.12
CA ARG A 20 -20.59 11.37 -36.87
C ARG A 20 -20.92 11.44 -38.37
N VAL A 21 -19.99 11.99 -39.14
CA VAL A 21 -20.03 11.94 -40.61
C VAL A 21 -19.43 10.60 -41.04
N THR A 22 -20.26 9.58 -41.22
CA THR A 22 -19.92 8.38 -41.99
C THR A 22 -20.00 8.74 -43.47
N GLY A 23 -18.96 9.38 -43.98
CA GLY A 23 -18.86 9.81 -45.37
C GLY A 23 -17.41 10.04 -45.75
N ARG A 24 -16.99 9.43 -46.86
CA ARG A 24 -15.64 9.44 -47.41
C ARG A 24 -15.31 10.82 -48.00
N THR A 25 -15.18 11.85 -47.18
CA THR A 25 -14.73 13.19 -47.57
C THR A 25 -14.00 13.86 -46.42
N ALA A 26 -12.71 13.54 -46.26
CA ALA A 26 -11.80 14.49 -45.63
C ALA A 26 -11.86 15.77 -46.48
N ALA A 27 -12.25 16.89 -45.87
CA ALA A 27 -12.29 18.17 -46.55
C ALA A 27 -10.92 18.43 -47.20
N PRO A 28 -10.84 18.60 -48.53
CA PRO A 28 -9.56 18.78 -49.20
C PRO A 28 -8.92 20.06 -48.69
N LEU A 29 -7.62 20.00 -48.44
CA LEU A 29 -6.71 21.15 -48.35
C LEU A 29 -7.16 22.24 -49.34
N GLN A 30 -7.81 23.29 -48.84
CA GLN A 30 -8.26 24.44 -49.62
C GLN A 30 -7.27 25.58 -49.37
N PRO A 31 -6.66 26.13 -50.43
CA PRO A 31 -7.02 25.95 -51.85
C PRO A 31 -6.49 24.64 -52.47
N ARG A 32 -7.31 23.99 -53.35
CA ARG A 32 -6.99 22.71 -54.03
C ARG A 32 -5.63 22.71 -54.75
N SER A 33 -5.14 23.88 -55.15
CA SER A 33 -3.82 24.09 -55.76
C SER A 33 -2.67 23.77 -54.80
N LEU A 34 -2.78 24.18 -53.53
CA LEU A 34 -1.79 23.94 -52.48
C LEU A 34 -1.62 22.44 -52.24
N SER A 35 -2.73 21.71 -52.14
CA SER A 35 -2.74 20.25 -51.98
C SER A 35 -2.03 19.56 -53.13
N ARG A 36 -2.32 19.95 -54.38
CA ARG A 36 -1.71 19.33 -55.57
C ARG A 36 -0.22 19.61 -55.67
N ALA A 37 0.23 20.81 -55.30
CA ALA A 37 1.65 21.16 -55.31
C ALA A 37 2.44 20.31 -54.31
N LEU A 38 1.94 20.20 -53.07
CA LEU A 38 2.55 19.38 -52.03
C LEU A 38 2.56 17.89 -52.41
N VAL A 39 1.45 17.33 -52.87
CA VAL A 39 1.37 15.93 -53.32
C VAL A 39 2.35 15.65 -54.49
N ARG A 40 2.51 16.59 -55.43
CA ARG A 40 3.49 16.44 -56.51
C ARG A 40 4.91 16.43 -55.98
N ALA A 41 5.23 17.29 -55.01
CA ALA A 41 6.54 17.33 -54.37
C ALA A 41 6.85 16.02 -53.61
N ALA A 42 5.90 15.51 -52.83
CA ALA A 42 6.05 14.21 -52.14
C ALA A 42 6.28 13.06 -53.13
N ARG A 43 5.53 13.00 -54.23
CA ARG A 43 5.73 11.98 -55.28
C ARG A 43 7.08 12.11 -55.99
N ALA A 44 7.55 13.33 -56.25
CA ALA A 44 8.86 13.56 -56.84
C ALA A 44 9.97 13.04 -55.92
N ASP A 45 9.84 13.30 -54.63
CA ASP A 45 10.72 12.81 -53.59
C ASP A 45 10.71 11.27 -53.45
N GLU A 46 9.53 10.65 -53.49
CA GLU A 46 9.40 9.18 -53.51
C GLU A 46 10.08 8.55 -54.73
N ARG A 47 9.91 9.15 -55.92
CA ARG A 47 10.57 8.69 -57.15
C ARG A 47 12.09 8.83 -57.06
N ALA A 48 12.58 9.95 -56.54
CA ALA A 48 14.01 10.15 -56.33
C ALA A 48 14.60 9.06 -55.42
N ARG A 49 13.91 8.74 -54.31
CA ARG A 49 14.32 7.65 -53.40
C ARG A 49 14.31 6.28 -54.08
N ALA A 50 13.25 5.98 -54.84
CA ALA A 50 13.14 4.71 -55.55
C ALA A 50 14.28 4.53 -56.57
N GLY A 51 14.67 5.61 -57.26
CA GLY A 51 15.83 5.62 -58.15
C GLY A 51 17.16 5.38 -57.44
N GLU A 52 17.36 5.96 -56.25
CA GLU A 52 18.56 5.74 -55.42
C GLU A 52 18.65 4.32 -54.87
N SER A 53 17.53 3.78 -54.36
CA SER A 53 17.45 2.40 -53.86
C SER A 53 17.69 1.38 -54.97
N GLY A 54 17.16 1.62 -56.18
CA GLY A 54 17.40 0.76 -57.34
C GLY A 54 18.88 0.72 -57.77
N ARG A 55 19.61 1.82 -57.59
CA ARG A 55 21.06 1.90 -57.88
C ARG A 55 21.94 1.25 -56.82
N ARG A 56 21.51 1.19 -55.55
CA ARG A 56 22.33 0.67 -54.44
C ARG A 56 22.16 -0.84 -54.16
N GLY A 57 21.40 -1.55 -55.00
CA GLY A 57 21.14 -2.98 -54.83
C GLY A 57 20.14 -3.25 -53.69
N ALA A 58 19.15 -4.10 -53.95
CA ALA A 58 18.00 -4.34 -53.07
C ALA A 58 18.29 -4.98 -51.70
N LYS A 59 19.56 -5.08 -51.27
CA LYS A 59 19.98 -5.96 -50.17
C LYS A 59 19.88 -5.39 -48.74
N SER A 60 19.32 -4.20 -48.50
CA SER A 60 19.12 -3.73 -47.10
C SER A 60 18.01 -2.69 -46.87
N ALA A 61 17.01 -2.60 -47.76
CA ALA A 61 15.92 -1.62 -47.61
C ALA A 61 14.93 -1.91 -46.45
N GLY A 62 15.10 -3.03 -45.73
CA GLY A 62 14.19 -3.47 -44.66
C GLY A 62 14.39 -2.80 -43.30
N ASP A 63 15.60 -2.36 -42.96
CA ASP A 63 15.95 -2.07 -41.54
C ASP A 63 16.53 -0.67 -41.31
N VAL A 64 16.29 0.31 -42.19
CA VAL A 64 16.67 1.69 -41.83
C VAL A 64 15.79 2.12 -40.66
N PRO A 65 16.36 2.35 -39.46
CA PRO A 65 15.59 2.66 -38.26
C PRO A 65 14.72 3.88 -38.55
N TRP A 66 13.46 3.81 -38.14
CA TRP A 66 12.37 4.76 -38.40
C TRP A 66 12.58 6.18 -37.82
N THR A 67 13.84 6.56 -37.58
CA THR A 67 14.31 7.92 -37.30
C THR A 67 13.72 8.93 -38.28
N THR A 68 13.46 10.13 -37.77
CA THR A 68 12.83 11.25 -38.48
C THR A 68 13.35 11.35 -39.90
N ALA A 69 12.51 10.99 -40.87
CA ALA A 69 12.89 11.05 -42.28
C ALA A 69 13.31 12.48 -42.58
N ALA A 70 14.54 12.68 -43.04
CA ALA A 70 14.97 14.00 -43.47
C ALA A 70 13.98 14.52 -44.54
N PRO A 71 13.67 15.83 -44.52
CA PRO A 71 12.77 16.40 -45.51
C PRO A 71 13.36 16.16 -46.91
N GLY A 72 12.54 15.64 -47.83
CA GLY A 72 12.95 15.48 -49.21
C GLY A 72 13.14 16.86 -49.87
N PRO A 73 14.08 17.01 -50.83
CA PRO A 73 14.41 18.31 -51.41
C PRO A 73 13.21 18.97 -52.09
N HIS A 74 12.34 18.21 -52.75
CA HIS A 74 11.16 18.77 -53.42
C HIS A 74 10.11 19.19 -52.39
N SER A 75 9.87 18.39 -51.36
CA SER A 75 8.95 18.74 -50.26
C SER A 75 9.44 19.96 -49.48
N ALA A 76 10.75 20.05 -49.21
CA ALA A 76 11.37 21.18 -48.55
C ALA A 76 11.19 22.47 -49.38
N ALA A 77 11.50 22.42 -50.69
CA ALA A 77 11.32 23.55 -51.59
C ALA A 77 9.85 23.98 -51.70
N ALA A 78 8.94 23.02 -51.82
CA ALA A 78 7.51 23.29 -51.90
C ALA A 78 6.97 23.95 -50.62
N VAL A 79 7.39 23.48 -49.44
CA VAL A 79 7.02 24.09 -48.15
C VAL A 79 7.66 25.46 -47.98
N ALA A 80 8.91 25.64 -48.41
CA ALA A 80 9.60 26.92 -48.35
C ALA A 80 8.89 28.01 -49.18
N ALA A 81 8.30 27.64 -50.32
CA ALA A 81 7.52 28.56 -51.16
C ALA A 81 6.17 28.99 -50.55
N LEU A 82 5.71 28.33 -49.48
CA LEU A 82 4.44 28.67 -48.82
C LEU A 82 4.58 29.86 -47.88
N SER A 83 3.51 30.66 -47.77
CA SER A 83 3.38 31.65 -46.69
C SER A 83 3.30 30.96 -45.33
N GLN A 84 3.61 31.68 -44.25
CA GLN A 84 3.54 31.13 -42.89
C GLN A 84 2.13 30.63 -42.52
N GLU A 85 1.08 31.34 -42.96
CA GLU A 85 -0.30 30.89 -42.76
C GLU A 85 -0.60 29.60 -43.54
N ASP A 86 -0.14 29.51 -44.79
CA ASP A 86 -0.30 28.30 -45.61
C ASP A 86 0.42 27.10 -45.03
N ARG A 87 1.62 27.29 -44.48
CA ARG A 87 2.36 26.23 -43.77
C ARG A 87 1.57 25.74 -42.57
N ARG A 88 1.03 26.65 -41.74
CA ARG A 88 0.19 26.30 -40.57
C ARG A 88 -1.08 25.55 -40.99
N ARG A 89 -1.77 26.02 -42.04
CA ARG A 89 -2.96 25.34 -42.59
C ARG A 89 -2.63 23.95 -43.14
N ALA A 90 -1.53 23.81 -43.87
CA ALA A 90 -1.07 22.54 -44.40
C ALA A 90 -0.71 21.55 -43.28
N ALA A 91 0.03 22.00 -42.25
CA ALA A 91 0.39 21.20 -41.09
C ALA A 91 -0.85 20.71 -40.31
N LEU A 92 -1.85 21.57 -40.07
CA LEU A 92 -3.10 21.16 -39.43
C LEU A 92 -3.86 20.11 -40.26
N ALA A 93 -3.90 20.26 -41.57
CA ALA A 93 -4.57 19.30 -42.44
C ALA A 93 -3.85 17.94 -42.48
N VAL A 94 -2.51 17.93 -42.50
CA VAL A 94 -1.73 16.70 -42.34
C VAL A 94 -1.98 16.08 -40.97
N GLN A 95 -1.97 16.87 -39.89
CA GLN A 95 -2.19 16.37 -38.53
C GLN A 95 -3.59 15.74 -38.32
N ARG A 96 -4.63 16.22 -39.02
CA ARG A 96 -5.96 15.58 -38.99
C ARG A 96 -5.96 14.15 -39.53
N LEU A 97 -4.97 13.78 -40.34
CA LEU A 97 -4.76 12.41 -40.82
C LEU A 97 -3.91 11.58 -39.84
N ARG A 98 -3.44 12.19 -38.74
CA ARG A 98 -2.56 11.62 -37.72
C ARG A 98 -3.18 11.64 -36.33
N SER A 99 -4.42 11.20 -36.23
CA SER A 99 -5.17 11.25 -34.97
C SER A 99 -5.03 9.96 -34.14
N GLY A 100 -5.16 10.10 -32.82
CA GLY A 100 -5.01 8.99 -31.87
C GLY A 100 -3.64 8.30 -31.95
N LEU A 101 -2.58 9.06 -32.25
CA LEU A 101 -1.21 8.58 -32.49
C LEU A 101 -1.07 7.58 -33.65
N VAL A 102 -2.05 7.52 -34.56
CA VAL A 102 -2.01 6.68 -35.76
C VAL A 102 -1.78 7.54 -36.98
N VAL A 103 -0.73 7.25 -37.74
CA VAL A 103 -0.44 7.92 -39.02
C VAL A 103 -1.21 7.21 -40.13
N ARG A 104 -2.14 7.92 -40.79
CA ARG A 104 -2.93 7.38 -41.93
C ARG A 104 -2.53 7.99 -43.27
N ASP A 105 -1.71 9.03 -43.27
CA ASP A 105 -1.21 9.66 -44.48
C ASP A 105 0.06 8.99 -45.03
N ARG A 106 0.31 9.20 -46.32
CA ARG A 106 1.59 8.87 -46.98
C ARG A 106 2.54 10.08 -47.03
N GLU A 107 2.17 11.20 -46.41
CA GLU A 107 2.81 12.50 -46.57
C GLU A 107 3.97 12.71 -45.58
N GLN A 108 4.78 11.68 -45.37
CA GLN A 108 5.86 11.67 -44.37
C GLN A 108 6.89 12.77 -44.64
N ARG A 109 7.31 12.94 -45.91
CA ARG A 109 8.32 13.94 -46.29
C ARG A 109 7.81 15.37 -46.23
N ILE A 110 6.53 15.59 -46.54
CA ILE A 110 5.90 16.90 -46.38
C ILE A 110 5.81 17.25 -44.89
N SER A 111 5.42 16.29 -44.03
CA SER A 111 5.41 16.53 -42.59
C SER A 111 6.79 16.89 -42.06
N ALA A 112 7.83 16.15 -42.43
CA ALA A 112 9.20 16.48 -42.05
C ALA A 112 9.62 17.87 -42.54
N ALA A 113 9.24 18.24 -43.77
CA ALA A 113 9.50 19.58 -44.31
C ALA A 113 8.74 20.68 -43.56
N LEU A 114 7.48 20.45 -43.21
CA LEU A 114 6.67 21.35 -42.40
C LEU A 114 7.20 21.48 -40.97
N ALA A 115 7.68 20.38 -40.37
CA ALA A 115 8.27 20.36 -39.04
C ALA A 115 9.64 21.06 -38.98
N ALA A 116 10.39 21.06 -40.09
CA ALA A 116 11.65 21.78 -40.22
C ALA A 116 11.47 23.28 -40.56
N ALA A 117 10.33 23.65 -41.14
CA ALA A 117 10.05 25.03 -41.54
C ALA A 117 9.54 25.88 -40.36
N HIS A 118 10.07 27.10 -40.24
CA HIS A 118 9.56 28.06 -39.26
C HIS A 118 8.14 28.52 -39.65
N CYS A 119 7.16 28.26 -38.78
CA CYS A 119 5.74 28.48 -39.04
C CYS A 119 5.12 29.62 -38.20
N ARG A 120 5.85 30.13 -37.21
CA ARG A 120 5.39 31.10 -36.19
C ARG A 120 4.12 30.61 -35.49
N TRP A 121 4.21 29.43 -34.89
CA TRP A 121 3.09 28.85 -34.16
C TRP A 121 2.63 29.74 -32.99
N SER A 122 1.33 29.86 -32.81
CA SER A 122 0.74 30.37 -31.57
C SER A 122 0.39 29.22 -30.63
N ALA A 123 0.32 29.49 -29.32
CA ALA A 123 -0.03 28.48 -28.32
C ALA A 123 -1.33 27.73 -28.67
N ARG A 124 -2.39 28.47 -29.03
CA ARG A 124 -3.69 27.89 -29.44
C ARG A 124 -3.58 26.92 -30.62
N ARG A 125 -2.74 27.22 -31.62
CA ARG A 125 -2.59 26.36 -32.80
C ARG A 125 -1.71 25.14 -32.51
N ALA A 126 -0.71 25.29 -31.64
CA ALA A 126 0.04 24.15 -31.13
C ALA A 126 -0.86 23.22 -30.28
N GLU A 127 -1.73 23.78 -29.43
CA GLU A 127 -2.75 23.02 -28.69
C GLU A 127 -3.67 22.24 -29.65
N GLU A 128 -4.11 22.85 -30.74
CA GLU A 128 -4.92 22.18 -31.77
C GLU A 128 -4.18 20.97 -32.39
N LEU A 129 -2.87 21.11 -32.68
CA LEU A 129 -2.06 19.99 -33.18
C LEU A 129 -1.95 18.85 -32.16
N PHE A 130 -1.70 19.17 -30.89
CA PHE A 130 -1.64 18.16 -29.82
C PHE A 130 -3.00 17.49 -29.58
N ALA A 131 -4.09 18.26 -29.60
CA ALA A 131 -5.44 17.75 -29.45
C ALA A 131 -5.81 16.78 -30.58
N LEU A 132 -5.42 17.08 -31.82
CA LEU A 132 -5.58 16.15 -32.95
C LEU A 132 -4.72 14.90 -32.78
N ALA A 133 -3.43 15.06 -32.43
CA ALA A 133 -2.52 13.92 -32.22
C ALA A 133 -3.03 12.94 -31.15
N LEU A 134 -3.66 13.47 -30.10
CA LEU A 134 -4.17 12.72 -28.95
C LEU A 134 -5.69 12.55 -28.97
N GLU A 135 -6.33 12.74 -30.12
CA GLU A 135 -7.77 12.59 -30.28
C GLU A 135 -8.22 11.18 -29.84
N GLY A 136 -9.22 11.12 -28.97
CA GLY A 136 -9.77 9.86 -28.44
C GLY A 136 -8.91 9.18 -27.35
N ILE A 137 -7.81 9.81 -26.92
CA ILE A 137 -6.97 9.29 -25.84
C ILE A 137 -7.35 9.95 -24.51
N ASP A 138 -7.73 9.14 -23.53
CA ASP A 138 -7.92 9.61 -22.16
C ASP A 138 -6.55 9.92 -21.52
N PRO A 139 -6.27 11.17 -21.11
CA PRO A 139 -5.00 11.54 -20.49
C PRO A 139 -4.77 10.91 -19.12
N VAL A 140 -5.84 10.47 -18.43
CA VAL A 140 -5.76 9.81 -17.13
C VAL A 140 -5.50 8.32 -17.31
N ARG A 141 -6.14 7.70 -18.30
CA ARG A 141 -6.05 6.25 -18.55
C ARG A 141 -5.90 5.95 -20.04
N PRO A 142 -4.72 6.20 -20.62
CA PRO A 142 -4.52 5.95 -22.04
C PRO A 142 -4.62 4.44 -22.32
N ALA A 143 -5.66 4.04 -23.04
CA ALA A 143 -5.85 2.66 -23.50
C ALA A 143 -5.13 2.38 -24.84
N VAL A 144 -4.20 3.25 -25.25
CA VAL A 144 -3.52 3.18 -26.54
C VAL A 144 -2.13 2.57 -26.38
N THR A 145 -1.82 1.62 -27.23
CA THR A 145 -0.53 0.94 -27.43
C THR A 145 0.43 1.88 -28.18
N TRP A 146 1.68 1.95 -27.75
CA TRP A 146 2.70 2.74 -28.45
C TRP A 146 3.07 2.05 -29.76
N ARG A 147 2.98 2.77 -30.88
CA ARG A 147 3.26 2.22 -32.21
C ARG A 147 4.58 2.76 -32.75
N PRO A 148 5.25 2.04 -33.66
CA PRO A 148 6.44 2.57 -34.34
C PRO A 148 6.21 3.93 -35.02
N ASP A 149 4.99 4.21 -35.47
CA ASP A 149 4.60 5.49 -36.09
C ASP A 149 4.21 6.60 -35.09
N THR A 150 4.13 6.31 -33.78
CA THR A 150 3.76 7.31 -32.75
C THR A 150 4.66 8.57 -32.78
N PRO A 151 6.00 8.47 -32.89
CA PRO A 151 6.86 9.65 -33.04
C PRO A 151 6.48 10.55 -34.23
N ARG A 152 5.99 9.97 -35.32
CA ARG A 152 5.59 10.72 -36.53
C ARG A 152 4.25 11.42 -36.36
N ALA A 153 3.33 10.81 -35.61
CA ALA A 153 2.07 11.48 -35.24
C ALA A 153 2.30 12.73 -34.36
N LEU A 154 3.46 12.78 -33.67
CA LEU A 154 3.86 13.88 -32.79
C LEU A 154 4.86 14.86 -33.41
N GLU A 155 5.31 14.61 -34.64
CA GLU A 155 6.35 15.41 -35.29
C GLU A 155 5.95 16.89 -35.41
N LEU A 156 4.77 17.18 -35.97
CA LEU A 156 4.24 18.54 -36.14
C LEU A 156 3.91 19.21 -34.79
N PRO A 157 3.22 18.56 -33.83
CA PRO A 157 3.02 19.11 -32.49
C PRO A 157 4.33 19.51 -31.79
N LEU A 158 5.37 18.67 -31.89
CA LEU A 158 6.67 18.93 -31.25
C LEU A 158 7.48 20.01 -31.97
N ALA A 159 7.35 20.14 -33.29
CA ALA A 159 7.91 21.27 -34.03
C ALA A 159 7.24 22.58 -33.59
N ALA A 160 5.91 22.59 -33.48
CA ALA A 160 5.16 23.74 -33.00
C ALA A 160 5.57 24.13 -31.58
N TYR A 161 5.69 23.16 -30.68
CA TYR A 161 6.15 23.38 -29.31
C TYR A 161 7.50 24.12 -29.22
N LYS A 162 8.46 23.76 -30.08
CA LYS A 162 9.81 24.36 -30.09
C LYS A 162 9.80 25.85 -30.46
N GLU A 163 8.84 26.31 -31.25
CA GLU A 163 8.74 27.72 -31.65
C GLU A 163 8.10 28.62 -30.59
N LEU A 164 7.41 28.03 -29.60
CA LEU A 164 6.72 28.79 -28.57
C LEU A 164 7.69 29.38 -27.53
N ALA A 165 7.28 30.50 -26.92
CA ALA A 165 7.91 31.05 -25.72
C ALA A 165 7.71 30.12 -24.52
N THR A 166 8.57 30.24 -23.49
CA THR A 166 8.53 29.38 -22.28
C THR A 166 7.15 29.38 -21.61
N ALA A 167 6.53 30.54 -21.43
CA ALA A 167 5.20 30.63 -20.79
C ALA A 167 4.09 29.90 -21.59
N ASP A 168 4.17 29.92 -22.92
CA ASP A 168 3.21 29.22 -23.79
C ASP A 168 3.46 27.70 -23.81
N ARG A 169 4.71 27.28 -23.65
CA ARG A 169 5.07 25.85 -23.58
C ARG A 169 4.47 25.15 -22.36
N GLU A 170 4.33 25.85 -21.24
CA GLU A 170 3.74 25.30 -20.01
C GLU A 170 2.30 24.82 -20.22
N ARG A 171 1.53 25.51 -21.07
CA ARG A 171 0.16 25.12 -21.44
C ARG A 171 0.10 23.76 -22.13
N LEU A 172 1.19 23.36 -22.79
CA LEU A 172 1.30 22.11 -23.54
C LEU A 172 1.87 20.93 -22.74
N HIS A 173 2.40 21.18 -21.54
CA HIS A 173 2.93 20.11 -20.67
C HIS A 173 1.92 18.97 -20.42
N PRO A 174 0.61 19.22 -20.18
CA PRO A 174 -0.35 18.13 -20.02
C PRO A 174 -0.35 17.12 -21.18
N TYR A 175 -0.21 17.59 -22.44
CA TYR A 175 -0.16 16.71 -23.60
C TYR A 175 1.13 15.89 -23.64
N LEU A 176 2.29 16.51 -23.36
CA LEU A 176 3.57 15.80 -23.29
C LEU A 176 3.56 14.71 -22.20
N ARG A 177 2.97 15.00 -21.03
CA ARG A 177 2.80 14.02 -19.94
C ARG A 177 1.91 12.85 -20.34
N THR A 178 0.84 13.10 -21.10
CA THR A 178 -0.02 12.05 -21.67
C THR A 178 0.77 11.15 -22.61
N VAL A 179 1.60 11.72 -23.49
CA VAL A 179 2.46 10.93 -24.40
C VAL A 179 3.45 10.06 -23.62
N LEU A 180 4.11 10.60 -22.59
CA LEU A 180 5.01 9.81 -21.74
C LEU A 180 4.26 8.65 -21.06
N THR A 181 3.05 8.91 -20.57
CA THR A 181 2.19 7.87 -19.99
C THR A 181 1.92 6.72 -20.98
N ILE A 182 1.55 7.03 -22.23
CA ILE A 182 1.25 6.03 -23.27
C ILE A 182 2.45 5.11 -23.50
N HIS A 183 3.66 5.65 -23.52
CA HIS A 183 4.89 4.87 -23.68
C HIS A 183 5.02 3.76 -22.62
N HIS A 184 4.55 3.98 -21.39
CA HIS A 184 4.61 3.01 -20.30
C HIS A 184 3.48 1.98 -20.29
N PHE A 185 2.33 2.30 -20.91
CA PHE A 185 1.20 1.35 -20.97
C PHE A 185 1.44 0.17 -21.92
N ASP A 186 2.34 0.37 -22.87
CA ASP A 186 2.63 -0.53 -23.98
C ASP A 186 3.55 -1.72 -23.64
N ALA A 187 4.18 -1.73 -22.47
CA ALA A 187 4.96 -2.90 -22.05
C ALA A 187 4.00 -4.09 -21.84
N PRO A 188 4.08 -5.16 -22.66
CA PRO A 188 3.18 -6.30 -22.54
C PRO A 188 3.31 -6.88 -21.13
N LEU A 189 2.22 -6.80 -20.37
CA LEU A 189 2.11 -7.43 -19.06
C LEU A 189 2.04 -8.95 -19.28
N GLY A 190 3.17 -9.62 -19.46
CA GLY A 190 3.19 -11.09 -19.49
C GLY A 190 4.14 -11.76 -20.49
N THR A 191 4.90 -11.02 -21.29
CA THR A 191 6.09 -11.64 -21.90
C THR A 191 7.13 -11.77 -20.80
N SER A 192 7.64 -12.98 -20.58
CA SER A 192 8.71 -13.31 -19.64
C SER A 192 10.03 -12.56 -19.91
N ASP A 193 10.06 -11.72 -20.94
CA ASP A 193 11.14 -10.81 -21.26
C ASP A 193 10.81 -9.41 -20.68
N PRO A 194 11.39 -9.06 -19.50
CA PRO A 194 11.04 -7.87 -18.75
C PRO A 194 11.64 -6.63 -19.42
N SER A 195 10.78 -5.79 -19.98
CA SER A 195 11.14 -4.59 -20.76
C SER A 195 11.73 -4.94 -22.13
N PRO A 196 11.37 -4.22 -23.20
CA PRO A 196 12.29 -4.13 -24.33
C PRO A 196 13.61 -3.63 -23.74
N ASP A 197 14.66 -4.43 -23.81
CA ASP A 197 16.02 -3.96 -23.61
C ASP A 197 16.12 -2.60 -24.34
N PRO A 198 16.62 -1.52 -23.73
CA PRO A 198 16.88 -0.29 -24.48
C PRO A 198 17.66 -0.54 -25.78
N ALA A 199 18.44 -1.62 -25.87
CA ALA A 199 19.06 -2.11 -27.10
C ALA A 199 18.06 -2.61 -28.17
N ALA A 200 16.89 -3.11 -27.78
CA ALA A 200 15.86 -3.63 -28.70
C ALA A 200 15.11 -2.51 -29.45
N ASP A 201 14.97 -1.31 -28.87
CA ASP A 201 14.37 -0.14 -29.54
C ASP A 201 15.03 1.18 -29.10
N PRO A 202 16.27 1.45 -29.57
CA PRO A 202 17.01 2.66 -29.20
C PRO A 202 16.33 3.94 -29.74
N ALA A 203 15.59 3.84 -30.84
CA ALA A 203 14.90 4.97 -31.45
C ALA A 203 13.74 5.46 -30.56
N ARG A 204 12.93 4.53 -30.03
CA ARG A 204 11.88 4.84 -29.05
C ARG A 204 12.47 5.46 -27.78
N HIS A 205 13.54 4.89 -27.24
CA HIS A 205 14.19 5.43 -26.04
C HIS A 205 14.73 6.85 -26.26
N ALA A 206 15.41 7.11 -27.39
CA ALA A 206 15.90 8.43 -27.75
C ALA A 206 14.74 9.44 -27.91
N PHE A 207 13.62 9.03 -28.50
CA PHE A 207 12.45 9.90 -28.64
C PHE A 207 11.82 10.24 -27.29
N VAL A 208 11.67 9.26 -26.40
CA VAL A 208 11.15 9.48 -25.04
C VAL A 208 12.10 10.35 -24.22
N ALA A 209 13.41 10.13 -24.29
CA ALA A 209 14.40 11.00 -23.66
C ALA A 209 14.27 12.45 -24.15
N ARG A 210 14.07 12.65 -25.46
CA ARG A 210 13.79 13.97 -26.04
C ARG A 210 12.49 14.57 -25.50
N LEU A 211 11.41 13.79 -25.37
CA LEU A 211 10.16 14.28 -24.76
C LEU A 211 10.34 14.71 -23.32
N ARG A 212 11.09 13.93 -22.52
CA ARG A 212 11.41 14.28 -21.12
C ARG A 212 12.18 15.59 -21.03
N ALA A 213 13.15 15.81 -21.91
CA ALA A 213 13.92 17.05 -21.95
C ALA A 213 13.09 18.31 -22.28
N LEU A 214 11.86 18.15 -22.81
CA LEU A 214 10.94 19.26 -23.03
C LEU A 214 10.10 19.60 -21.79
N LEU A 215 10.03 18.72 -20.80
CA LEU A 215 9.39 19.02 -19.53
C LEU A 215 10.43 19.64 -18.58
N PRO A 216 10.03 20.59 -17.71
CA PRO A 216 10.92 21.11 -16.69
C PRO A 216 11.49 19.94 -15.87
N PRO A 217 12.80 19.95 -15.56
CA PRO A 217 13.38 18.91 -14.72
C PRO A 217 12.77 19.04 -13.33
N ALA A 218 11.77 18.21 -13.04
CA ALA A 218 11.33 18.01 -11.68
C ALA A 218 12.10 16.81 -11.14
N TYR A 219 11.82 15.61 -11.64
CA TYR A 219 12.40 14.35 -11.15
C TYR A 219 12.32 13.26 -12.24
N ASP A 220 13.25 12.30 -12.21
CA ASP A 220 13.21 11.11 -13.07
C ASP A 220 12.19 10.08 -12.54
N VAL A 221 10.91 10.36 -12.74
CA VAL A 221 9.81 9.47 -12.31
C VAL A 221 9.96 8.05 -12.86
N ASP A 222 10.56 7.90 -14.04
CA ASP A 222 10.69 6.60 -14.70
C ASP A 222 11.84 5.78 -14.11
N GLY A 223 12.90 6.44 -13.66
CA GLY A 223 13.94 5.83 -12.81
C GLY A 223 13.43 5.46 -11.42
N LEU A 224 12.54 6.28 -10.83
CA LEU A 224 11.96 6.04 -9.50
C LEU A 224 10.87 4.94 -9.50
N LEU A 225 10.08 4.86 -10.57
CA LEU A 225 9.09 3.81 -10.81
C LEU A 225 9.63 2.87 -11.89
N GLY A 226 10.59 2.02 -11.53
CA GLY A 226 11.32 1.17 -12.45
C GLY A 226 10.44 0.28 -13.35
N HIS A 227 11.00 -0.21 -14.46
CA HIS A 227 10.29 -1.06 -15.43
C HIS A 227 10.22 -2.54 -15.06
N ARG A 228 10.90 -2.94 -13.98
CA ARG A 228 11.15 -4.35 -13.66
C ARG A 228 10.11 -4.98 -12.75
N ASP A 229 9.38 -4.18 -11.98
CA ASP A 229 8.39 -4.69 -11.02
C ASP A 229 6.94 -4.35 -11.39
N ALA A 230 6.03 -5.23 -10.96
CA ALA A 230 4.61 -5.12 -11.29
C ALA A 230 3.96 -3.91 -10.62
N PHE A 231 4.44 -3.51 -9.42
CA PHE A 231 3.95 -2.34 -8.70
C PHE A 231 4.24 -1.05 -9.48
N SER A 232 5.47 -0.80 -9.90
CA SER A 232 5.88 0.42 -10.60
C SER A 232 5.14 0.58 -11.93
N THR A 233 4.87 -0.53 -12.61
CA THR A 233 4.03 -0.55 -13.81
C THR A 233 2.58 -0.20 -13.47
N ALA A 234 1.99 -0.84 -12.46
CA ALA A 234 0.63 -0.54 -12.02
C ALA A 234 0.48 0.90 -11.49
N ALA A 235 1.46 1.40 -10.77
CA ALA A 235 1.52 2.76 -10.24
C ALA A 235 1.53 3.79 -11.37
N ARG A 236 2.38 3.61 -12.38
CA ARG A 236 2.37 4.47 -13.58
C ARG A 236 1.03 4.44 -14.31
N LYS A 237 0.42 3.25 -14.43
CA LYS A 237 -0.91 3.11 -15.04
C LYS A 237 -2.00 3.81 -14.24
N ALA A 238 -1.96 3.70 -12.92
CA ALA A 238 -2.96 4.27 -12.02
C ALA A 238 -2.82 5.81 -11.88
N LEU A 239 -1.59 6.33 -11.93
CA LEU A 239 -1.31 7.77 -11.88
C LEU A 239 -1.50 8.45 -13.24
N GLY A 240 -1.22 7.76 -14.34
CA GLY A 240 -1.29 8.31 -15.68
C GLY A 240 -0.42 9.57 -15.84
N ALA A 241 -0.94 10.57 -16.54
CA ALA A 241 -0.24 11.85 -16.73
C ALA A 241 0.02 12.63 -15.42
N HIS A 242 -0.66 12.29 -14.31
CA HIS A 242 -0.44 12.94 -13.02
C HIS A 242 0.93 12.61 -12.44
N ALA A 243 1.53 11.45 -12.77
CA ALA A 243 2.85 11.06 -12.26
C ALA A 243 3.93 12.11 -12.57
N TYR A 244 3.78 12.82 -13.70
CA TYR A 244 4.74 13.82 -14.18
C TYR A 244 4.40 15.26 -13.78
N ARG A 245 3.39 15.48 -12.92
CA ARG A 245 3.17 16.80 -12.31
C ARG A 245 4.28 17.08 -11.28
N PRO A 246 4.81 18.31 -11.18
CA PRO A 246 5.98 18.58 -10.34
C PRO A 246 5.81 18.14 -8.88
N GLU A 247 4.66 18.43 -8.28
CA GLU A 247 4.33 18.08 -6.89
C GLU A 247 4.13 16.57 -6.67
N VAL A 248 3.63 15.85 -7.66
CA VAL A 248 3.49 14.39 -7.59
C VAL A 248 4.85 13.72 -7.77
N ALA A 249 5.64 14.19 -8.74
CA ALA A 249 7.00 13.72 -8.97
C ALA A 249 7.91 14.00 -7.74
N GLU A 250 7.74 15.15 -7.09
CA GLU A 250 8.43 15.47 -5.83
C GLU A 250 8.03 14.51 -4.71
N LEU A 251 6.74 14.21 -4.55
CA LEU A 251 6.28 13.24 -3.56
C LEU A 251 6.88 11.85 -3.82
N ILE A 252 6.85 11.38 -5.07
CA ILE A 252 7.43 10.08 -5.45
C ILE A 252 8.94 10.06 -5.13
N CYS A 253 9.66 11.14 -5.46
CA CYS A 253 11.08 11.29 -5.13
C CYS A 253 11.34 11.27 -3.62
N LEU A 254 10.56 12.00 -2.82
CA LEU A 254 10.67 11.99 -1.37
C LEU A 254 10.44 10.59 -0.79
N CYS A 255 9.42 9.87 -1.28
CA CYS A 255 9.14 8.50 -0.88
C CYS A 255 10.28 7.54 -1.25
N ALA A 256 10.80 7.65 -2.48
CA ALA A 256 11.87 6.77 -2.98
C ALA A 256 13.24 7.02 -2.32
N ARG A 257 13.48 8.23 -1.79
CA ARG A 257 14.71 8.57 -1.04
C ARG A 257 14.74 8.02 0.38
N LEU A 258 13.66 7.38 0.82
CA LEU A 258 13.60 6.78 2.14
C LEU A 258 14.62 5.64 2.23
N THR A 259 15.52 5.67 3.21
CA THR A 259 16.54 4.64 3.40
C THR A 259 16.19 3.62 4.50
N ASP A 260 15.23 3.96 5.36
CA ASP A 260 14.75 3.11 6.46
C ASP A 260 13.21 3.13 6.49
N PRO A 261 12.53 2.01 6.81
CA PRO A 261 11.08 1.99 7.00
C PRO A 261 10.52 3.06 7.95
N ARG A 262 11.35 3.68 8.81
CA ARG A 262 11.00 4.82 9.66
C ARG A 262 11.72 6.08 9.16
N PRO A 263 11.00 7.12 8.70
CA PRO A 263 11.60 8.36 8.22
C PRO A 263 12.18 9.19 9.36
N SER A 264 13.05 10.14 9.00
CA SER A 264 13.47 11.21 9.91
C SER A 264 12.35 12.24 10.13
N TYR A 265 12.51 13.09 11.15
CA TYR A 265 11.55 14.17 11.43
C TYR A 265 11.53 15.23 10.34
N GLU A 266 12.71 15.57 9.79
CA GLU A 266 12.84 16.49 8.67
C GLU A 266 12.05 16.00 7.46
N TRP A 267 12.17 14.69 7.15
CA TRP A 267 11.41 14.07 6.06
C TRP A 267 9.90 14.19 6.30
N LEU A 268 9.43 13.90 7.52
CA LEU A 268 8.01 14.02 7.86
C LEU A 268 7.49 15.47 7.75
N GLY A 269 8.28 16.45 8.19
CA GLY A 269 7.96 17.87 8.06
C GLY A 269 7.79 18.27 6.60
N ARG A 270 8.75 17.89 5.74
CA ARG A 270 8.71 18.20 4.31
C ARG A 270 7.55 17.54 3.59
N VAL A 271 7.28 16.27 3.87
CA VAL A 271 6.14 15.56 3.25
C VAL A 271 4.81 16.16 3.71
N ARG A 272 4.68 16.51 4.99
CA ARG A 272 3.50 17.21 5.52
C ARG A 272 3.26 18.51 4.78
N GLU A 273 4.28 19.36 4.69
CA GLU A 273 4.20 20.64 3.97
C GLU A 273 3.75 20.42 2.53
N LEU A 274 4.36 19.45 1.82
CA LEU A 274 4.01 19.14 0.44
C LEU A 274 2.56 18.68 0.28
N VAL A 275 2.09 17.71 1.07
CA VAL A 275 0.71 17.17 0.91
C VAL A 275 -0.38 18.11 1.43
N GLN A 276 -0.04 19.04 2.33
CA GLN A 276 -0.97 20.07 2.82
C GLN A 276 -1.06 21.25 1.84
N SER A 277 0.08 21.69 1.29
CA SER A 277 0.13 22.83 0.35
C SER A 277 -0.24 22.44 -1.08
N ARG A 278 -0.06 21.17 -1.49
CA ARG A 278 -0.30 20.69 -2.87
C ARG A 278 -1.33 19.54 -2.91
N PRO A 279 -2.61 19.82 -3.25
CA PRO A 279 -3.65 18.79 -3.31
C PRO A 279 -3.36 17.62 -4.26
N ASP A 280 -2.66 17.88 -5.37
CA ASP A 280 -2.34 16.84 -6.37
C ASP A 280 -1.37 15.79 -5.83
N ALA A 281 -0.36 16.20 -5.04
CA ALA A 281 0.53 15.27 -4.33
C ALA A 281 -0.28 14.35 -3.41
N ARG A 282 -1.22 14.92 -2.66
CA ARG A 282 -2.11 14.15 -1.77
C ARG A 282 -3.00 13.16 -2.53
N ILE A 283 -3.54 13.55 -3.69
CA ILE A 283 -4.39 12.68 -4.53
C ILE A 283 -3.60 11.48 -5.07
N ALA A 284 -2.29 11.64 -5.32
CA ALA A 284 -1.43 10.57 -5.85
C ALA A 284 -1.17 9.41 -4.87
N LEU A 285 -1.34 9.61 -3.56
CA LEU A 285 -1.11 8.56 -2.56
C LEU A 285 -2.04 7.35 -2.74
N ALA A 286 -3.31 7.58 -3.07
CA ALA A 286 -4.29 6.50 -3.16
C ALA A 286 -4.03 5.56 -4.37
N PRO A 287 -3.78 6.07 -5.59
CA PRO A 287 -3.31 5.25 -6.71
C PRO A 287 -2.01 4.49 -6.43
N LEU A 288 -1.04 5.12 -5.76
CA LEU A 288 0.23 4.46 -5.38
C LEU A 288 -0.04 3.25 -4.47
N LEU A 289 -0.78 3.44 -3.38
CA LEU A 289 -1.06 2.35 -2.43
C LEU A 289 -1.89 1.24 -3.04
N ARG A 290 -2.92 1.56 -3.85
CA ARG A 290 -3.72 0.54 -4.54
C ARG A 290 -2.88 -0.30 -5.52
N SER A 291 -1.78 0.24 -6.03
CA SER A 291 -0.90 -0.49 -6.94
C SER A 291 0.01 -1.50 -6.22
N ALA A 292 0.12 -1.46 -4.89
CA ALA A 292 0.96 -2.38 -4.12
C ALA A 292 0.58 -3.86 -4.35
N GLY A 293 -0.70 -4.14 -4.54
CA GLY A 293 -1.22 -5.51 -4.75
C GLY A 293 -1.16 -6.05 -6.15
N ALA A 294 -0.71 -5.27 -7.13
CA ALA A 294 -0.78 -5.67 -8.55
C ALA A 294 -0.02 -6.96 -8.86
N HIS A 295 0.97 -7.32 -8.03
CA HIS A 295 1.73 -8.57 -8.16
C HIS A 295 0.96 -9.81 -7.66
N LEU A 296 -0.05 -9.64 -6.79
CA LEU A 296 -0.83 -10.74 -6.20
C LEU A 296 -2.05 -11.14 -7.04
N GLU A 297 -2.52 -10.25 -7.92
CA GLU A 297 -3.71 -10.48 -8.77
C GLU A 297 -3.48 -11.45 -9.94
N ARG A 298 -2.34 -12.15 -10.00
CA ARG A 298 -2.01 -13.13 -11.05
C ARG A 298 -2.12 -14.58 -10.53
N PRO A 299 -3.34 -15.14 -10.44
CA PRO A 299 -3.52 -16.54 -10.08
C PRO A 299 -2.83 -17.43 -11.13
N GLY A 300 -1.92 -18.30 -10.68
CA GLY A 300 -1.29 -19.32 -11.53
C GLY A 300 0.03 -18.93 -12.22
N ALA A 301 0.51 -17.69 -12.06
CA ALA A 301 1.90 -17.39 -12.43
C ALA A 301 2.81 -18.15 -11.47
N VAL A 302 3.58 -19.10 -12.00
CA VAL A 302 4.63 -19.80 -11.25
C VAL A 302 5.47 -18.75 -10.51
N ARG A 303 5.81 -18.99 -9.22
CA ARG A 303 6.57 -18.09 -8.30
C ARG A 303 7.98 -17.70 -8.81
N HIS A 304 8.26 -17.76 -10.10
CA HIS A 304 9.48 -17.26 -10.69
C HIS A 304 9.42 -15.74 -10.75
N SER A 305 10.00 -15.09 -9.72
CA SER A 305 10.72 -13.79 -9.64
C SER A 305 10.30 -12.56 -10.46
N SER A 306 9.67 -12.68 -11.63
CA SER A 306 9.26 -11.55 -12.47
C SER A 306 7.94 -10.95 -11.97
N GLY A 307 8.05 -9.96 -11.08
CA GLY A 307 6.91 -9.17 -10.62
C GLY A 307 6.86 -8.91 -9.12
N GLU A 308 7.78 -9.48 -8.34
CA GLU A 308 7.90 -9.18 -6.92
C GLU A 308 8.24 -7.72 -6.66
N LEU A 309 7.83 -7.22 -5.49
CA LEU A 309 8.22 -5.89 -5.03
C LEU A 309 9.73 -5.87 -4.77
N THR A 310 10.44 -4.98 -5.48
CA THR A 310 11.85 -4.69 -5.19
C THR A 310 11.99 -3.97 -3.85
N ALA A 311 13.19 -4.01 -3.26
CA ALA A 311 13.48 -3.30 -2.01
C ALA A 311 13.20 -1.79 -2.16
N GLU A 312 13.55 -1.21 -3.32
CA GLU A 312 13.31 0.19 -3.67
C GLU A 312 11.81 0.51 -3.74
N SER A 313 11.01 -0.34 -4.40
CA SER A 313 9.56 -0.20 -4.43
C SER A 313 8.95 -0.30 -3.02
N GLY A 314 9.49 -1.19 -2.17
CA GLY A 314 9.09 -1.34 -0.78
C GLY A 314 9.37 -0.09 0.07
N LEU A 315 10.51 0.57 -0.14
CA LEU A 315 10.86 1.84 0.52
C LEU A 315 9.97 2.98 0.04
N LEU A 316 9.71 3.07 -1.28
CA LEU A 316 8.78 4.04 -1.85
C LEU A 316 7.37 3.88 -1.25
N LEU A 317 6.85 2.66 -1.20
CA LEU A 317 5.54 2.37 -0.60
C LEU A 317 5.52 2.64 0.91
N SER A 318 6.64 2.39 1.62
CA SER A 318 6.79 2.78 3.02
C SER A 318 6.70 4.30 3.18
N GLY A 319 7.38 5.07 2.32
CA GLY A 319 7.25 6.52 2.26
C GLY A 319 5.80 6.94 2.01
N ALA A 320 5.10 6.32 1.07
CA ALA A 320 3.69 6.59 0.80
C ALA A 320 2.79 6.29 2.03
N ALA A 321 3.09 5.24 2.80
CA ALA A 321 2.38 4.93 4.04
C ALA A 321 2.54 6.03 5.11
N TRP A 322 3.76 6.53 5.32
CA TRP A 322 4.00 7.66 6.22
C TRP A 322 3.38 8.96 5.72
N ALA A 323 3.40 9.19 4.41
CA ALA A 323 2.76 10.34 3.79
C ALA A 323 1.24 10.33 4.02
N VAL A 324 0.59 9.16 3.96
CA VAL A 324 -0.84 9.00 4.32
C VAL A 324 -1.11 9.46 5.74
N CYS A 325 -0.27 9.10 6.70
CA CYS A 325 -0.46 9.45 8.11
C CYS A 325 -0.39 10.95 8.39
N VAL A 326 0.29 11.75 7.55
CA VAL A 326 0.32 13.21 7.68
C VAL A 326 -0.78 13.93 6.89
N THR A 327 -1.62 13.22 6.13
CA THR A 327 -2.74 13.84 5.39
C THR A 327 -3.95 14.17 6.25
N GLU A 328 -4.05 13.58 7.44
CA GLU A 328 -5.20 13.69 8.36
C GLU A 328 -6.54 13.24 7.75
N ARG A 329 -6.52 12.35 6.73
CA ARG A 329 -7.72 11.85 6.05
C ARG A 329 -7.98 10.39 6.34
N VAL A 330 -9.18 10.09 6.87
CA VAL A 330 -9.65 8.70 7.12
C VAL A 330 -9.59 7.85 5.85
N ALA A 331 -10.02 8.38 4.70
CA ALA A 331 -10.01 7.63 3.44
C ALA A 331 -8.59 7.17 3.03
N ALA A 332 -7.58 7.99 3.28
CA ALA A 332 -6.20 7.65 2.96
C ALA A 332 -5.68 6.52 3.88
N VAL A 333 -6.02 6.56 5.18
CA VAL A 333 -5.71 5.47 6.13
C VAL A 333 -6.36 4.16 5.69
N ARG A 334 -7.59 4.19 5.16
CA ARG A 334 -8.27 3.00 4.62
C ARG A 334 -7.64 2.46 3.34
N ASP A 335 -7.13 3.33 2.48
CA ASP A 335 -6.38 2.88 1.30
C ASP A 335 -5.06 2.20 1.71
N LEU A 336 -4.38 2.70 2.75
CA LEU A 336 -3.20 2.05 3.33
C LEU A 336 -3.55 0.69 3.97
N GLU A 337 -4.64 0.63 4.75
CA GLU A 337 -5.15 -0.62 5.31
C GLU A 337 -5.42 -1.68 4.23
N ARG A 338 -6.11 -1.30 3.15
CA ARG A 338 -6.42 -2.20 2.03
C ARG A 338 -5.15 -2.68 1.32
N ALA A 339 -4.15 -1.81 1.16
CA ALA A 339 -2.88 -2.19 0.57
C ALA A 339 -2.12 -3.18 1.47
N LEU A 340 -2.12 -2.97 2.79
CA LEU A 340 -1.47 -3.88 3.75
C LEU A 340 -2.22 -5.20 3.93
N SER A 341 -3.56 -5.21 3.81
CA SER A 341 -4.36 -6.42 4.01
C SER A 341 -4.05 -7.52 3.01
N GLN A 342 -3.50 -7.16 1.85
CA GLN A 342 -3.07 -8.10 0.82
C GLN A 342 -1.89 -8.99 1.25
N TYR A 343 -1.16 -8.60 2.31
CA TYR A 343 -0.03 -9.34 2.87
C TYR A 343 -0.36 -9.99 4.22
N VAL A 344 -1.58 -9.81 4.73
CA VAL A 344 -2.00 -10.40 6.01
C VAL A 344 -2.09 -11.92 5.84
N GLY A 345 -1.54 -12.66 6.80
CA GLY A 345 -1.51 -14.13 6.80
C GLY A 345 -0.38 -14.74 5.99
N VAL A 346 0.39 -13.95 5.22
CA VAL A 346 1.59 -14.43 4.53
C VAL A 346 2.76 -14.46 5.53
N PRO A 347 3.44 -15.62 5.73
CA PRO A 347 4.63 -15.69 6.55
C PRO A 347 5.69 -14.69 6.05
N PRO A 348 6.36 -13.93 6.93
CA PRO A 348 7.34 -12.93 6.50
C PRO A 348 8.52 -13.49 5.70
N GLU A 349 8.86 -14.76 5.90
CA GLU A 349 9.84 -15.52 5.11
C GLU A 349 9.39 -15.81 3.67
N ASP A 350 8.09 -15.79 3.41
CA ASP A 350 7.49 -15.95 2.08
C ASP A 350 7.25 -14.59 1.39
N LEU A 351 7.46 -13.47 2.09
CA LEU A 351 7.38 -12.14 1.49
C LEU A 351 8.68 -11.83 0.74
N SER A 352 8.53 -11.26 -0.47
CA SER A 352 9.63 -10.59 -1.15
C SER A 352 10.24 -9.49 -0.26
N GLU A 353 11.51 -9.17 -0.46
CA GLU A 353 12.19 -8.16 0.35
C GLU A 353 11.44 -6.82 0.36
N GLY A 354 10.96 -6.36 -0.81
CA GLY A 354 10.18 -5.13 -0.94
C GLY A 354 8.83 -5.19 -0.22
N ALA A 355 8.11 -6.31 -0.33
CA ALA A 355 6.86 -6.50 0.40
C ALA A 355 7.10 -6.48 1.92
N ALA A 356 8.15 -7.17 2.39
CA ALA A 356 8.52 -7.15 3.80
C ALA A 356 8.81 -5.72 4.26
N VAL A 357 9.64 -4.95 3.53
CA VAL A 357 9.93 -3.52 3.81
C VAL A 357 8.65 -2.71 3.90
N PHE A 358 7.77 -2.79 2.90
CA PHE A 358 6.50 -2.07 2.86
C PHE A 358 5.62 -2.39 4.07
N VAL A 359 5.46 -3.68 4.40
CA VAL A 359 4.70 -4.11 5.57
C VAL A 359 5.29 -3.51 6.85
N ARG A 360 6.62 -3.52 7.04
CA ARG A 360 7.23 -2.90 8.23
C ARG A 360 6.93 -1.39 8.30
N GLY A 361 7.12 -0.70 7.18
CA GLY A 361 6.90 0.75 7.09
C GLY A 361 5.45 1.12 7.35
N GLY A 362 4.51 0.40 6.73
CA GLY A 362 3.07 0.61 6.88
C GLY A 362 2.57 0.37 8.30
N PHE A 363 2.99 -0.73 8.94
CA PHE A 363 2.65 -1.00 10.35
C PHE A 363 3.27 0.04 11.29
N ALA A 364 4.52 0.48 11.03
CA ALA A 364 5.15 1.53 11.82
C ALA A 364 4.42 2.88 11.69
N ALA A 365 4.01 3.23 10.46
CA ALA A 365 3.24 4.46 10.19
C ALA A 365 1.87 4.43 10.88
N LEU A 366 1.12 3.33 10.74
CA LEU A 366 -0.17 3.16 11.42
C LEU A 366 -0.02 3.14 12.94
N GLY A 367 0.98 2.45 13.49
CA GLY A 367 1.27 2.43 14.94
C GLY A 367 1.58 3.82 15.49
N ALA A 368 2.36 4.61 14.75
CA ALA A 368 2.68 5.99 15.10
C ALA A 368 1.43 6.90 15.09
N LEU A 369 0.56 6.77 14.10
CA LEU A 369 -0.70 7.51 14.03
C LEU A 369 -1.70 7.05 15.11
N ALA A 370 -1.76 5.75 15.42
CA ALA A 370 -2.66 5.17 16.41
C ALA A 370 -2.27 5.47 17.87
N GLY A 371 -1.08 6.02 18.10
CA GLY A 371 -0.61 6.37 19.43
C GLY A 371 0.01 5.21 20.21
N GLU A 372 0.55 4.20 19.53
CA GLU A 372 1.07 3.02 20.22
C GLU A 372 2.36 3.28 21.00
N PRO A 373 2.60 2.56 22.10
CA PRO A 373 3.86 2.66 22.82
C PRO A 373 5.03 2.11 21.97
N GLY A 374 6.15 2.85 21.91
CA GLY A 374 7.39 2.40 21.27
C GLY A 374 7.66 2.96 19.86
N VAL A 375 6.77 3.79 19.33
CA VAL A 375 6.98 4.61 18.12
C VAL A 375 7.58 5.98 18.43
N GLY A 376 7.85 6.27 19.71
CA GLY A 376 8.69 7.39 20.15
C GLY A 376 8.12 8.74 19.78
N GLN A 377 8.97 9.67 19.30
CA GLN A 377 8.54 11.05 19.04
C GLN A 377 7.72 11.19 17.74
N HIS A 378 7.72 10.18 16.85
CA HIS A 378 6.82 10.15 15.67
C HIS A 378 5.36 10.16 16.07
N GLN A 379 5.03 9.51 17.19
CA GLN A 379 3.71 9.59 17.80
C GLN A 379 3.31 11.04 18.05
N ARG A 380 4.14 11.84 18.73
CA ARG A 380 3.80 13.22 19.10
C ARG A 380 3.48 14.09 17.90
N LEU A 381 4.19 13.90 16.79
CA LEU A 381 3.95 14.65 15.56
C LEU A 381 2.67 14.21 14.85
N LEU A 382 2.31 12.93 14.90
CA LEU A 382 1.16 12.38 14.19
C LEU A 382 -0.13 12.38 15.02
N THR A 383 -0.06 12.29 16.35
CA THR A 383 -1.26 12.33 17.22
C THR A 383 -1.83 13.73 17.40
N ALA A 384 -1.12 14.76 16.93
CA ALA A 384 -1.72 16.08 16.73
C ALA A 384 -2.82 16.05 15.64
N SER A 385 -2.86 15.00 14.81
CA SER A 385 -3.97 14.74 13.89
C SER A 385 -5.26 14.52 14.67
N GLY A 386 -6.39 15.01 14.15
CA GLY A 386 -7.68 14.86 14.82
C GLY A 386 -8.05 13.40 15.18
N ALA A 387 -9.00 13.23 16.10
CA ALA A 387 -9.39 11.93 16.65
C ALA A 387 -9.86 10.89 15.60
N LYS A 388 -10.39 11.34 14.45
CA LYS A 388 -10.94 10.45 13.40
C LYS A 388 -9.85 9.62 12.69
N PRO A 389 -8.77 10.21 12.13
CA PRO A 389 -7.63 9.44 11.62
C PRO A 389 -6.98 8.49 12.64
N VAL A 390 -6.86 8.91 13.90
CA VAL A 390 -6.29 8.08 14.98
C VAL A 390 -7.15 6.83 15.18
N LYS A 391 -8.47 7.00 15.32
CA LYS A 391 -9.41 5.87 15.44
C LYS A 391 -9.37 4.95 14.22
N ALA A 392 -9.31 5.51 13.01
CA ALA A 392 -9.19 4.72 11.78
C ALA A 392 -7.89 3.90 11.73
N ALA A 393 -6.77 4.46 12.22
CA ALA A 393 -5.50 3.74 12.30
C ALA A 393 -5.54 2.61 13.35
N GLN A 394 -6.18 2.84 14.50
CA GLN A 394 -6.41 1.82 15.52
C GLN A 394 -7.24 0.66 14.97
N GLU A 395 -8.36 0.97 14.29
CA GLU A 395 -9.21 -0.03 13.64
C GLU A 395 -8.45 -0.80 12.54
N ALA A 396 -7.66 -0.10 11.72
CA ALA A 396 -6.82 -0.73 10.71
C ALA A 396 -5.79 -1.68 11.33
N LEU A 397 -5.11 -1.29 12.42
CA LEU A 397 -4.18 -2.17 13.12
C LEU A 397 -4.88 -3.40 13.72
N LEU A 398 -6.07 -3.23 14.31
CA LEU A 398 -6.85 -4.36 14.82
C LEU A 398 -7.20 -5.35 13.70
N HIS A 399 -7.58 -4.85 12.53
CA HIS A 399 -7.86 -5.66 11.36
C HIS A 399 -6.61 -6.38 10.82
N LEU A 400 -5.50 -5.64 10.66
CA LEU A 400 -4.25 -6.15 10.07
C LEU A 400 -3.47 -7.09 11.01
N ARG A 401 -3.70 -7.00 12.33
CA ARG A 401 -3.07 -7.86 13.35
C ARG A 401 -3.81 -9.14 13.62
N ARG A 402 -4.90 -9.42 12.88
CA ARG A 402 -5.53 -10.74 12.91
C ARG A 402 -4.43 -11.79 12.75
N TYR A 403 -4.44 -12.74 13.67
CA TYR A 403 -3.35 -13.69 13.81
C TYR A 403 -3.05 -14.40 12.48
N PRO A 404 -1.78 -14.75 12.21
CA PRO A 404 -1.46 -15.63 11.10
C PRO A 404 -2.36 -16.86 11.14
N THR A 405 -2.79 -17.31 9.96
CA THR A 405 -3.67 -18.47 9.81
C THR A 405 -3.08 -19.67 10.55
N GLY A 406 -3.83 -20.26 11.48
CA GLY A 406 -3.39 -21.40 12.29
C GLY A 406 -2.85 -21.06 13.69
N TRP A 407 -2.80 -19.79 14.09
CA TRP A 407 -2.58 -19.44 15.50
C TRP A 407 -3.87 -19.64 16.29
N ASP A 408 -3.84 -20.60 17.22
CA ASP A 408 -4.87 -20.72 18.24
C ASP A 408 -4.82 -19.48 19.14
N GLN A 409 -5.97 -18.80 19.29
CA GLN A 409 -6.05 -17.59 20.10
C GLN A 409 -5.64 -17.89 21.54
N ASP A 410 -5.97 -19.07 22.07
CA ASP A 410 -5.65 -19.44 23.45
C ASP A 410 -4.27 -20.09 23.60
N ALA A 411 -3.50 -20.19 22.52
CA ALA A 411 -2.13 -20.69 22.59
C ALA A 411 -1.21 -19.75 23.37
N LEU A 412 -0.65 -20.27 24.46
CA LEU A 412 0.40 -19.61 25.24
C LEU A 412 1.77 -19.70 24.57
N SER A 413 1.91 -20.45 23.47
CA SER A 413 3.16 -20.61 22.75
C SER A 413 2.91 -20.54 21.25
N VAL A 414 3.69 -19.72 20.57
CA VAL A 414 3.46 -19.34 19.20
C VAL A 414 4.78 -19.33 18.42
N PRO A 415 4.90 -20.12 17.34
CA PRO A 415 6.10 -20.10 16.50
C PRO A 415 6.20 -18.78 15.72
N ILE A 416 7.41 -18.24 15.64
CA ILE A 416 7.72 -17.00 14.91
C ILE A 416 9.15 -17.09 14.32
N GLY A 417 9.22 -17.56 13.08
CA GLY A 417 10.48 -17.92 12.43
C GLY A 417 11.23 -18.98 13.25
N GLU A 418 12.49 -18.71 13.58
CA GLU A 418 13.37 -19.62 14.35
C GLU A 418 13.09 -19.62 15.86
N TYR A 419 12.08 -18.89 16.33
CA TYR A 419 11.81 -18.69 17.75
C TYR A 419 10.39 -19.10 18.11
N THR A 420 10.15 -19.37 19.39
CA THR A 420 8.81 -19.55 19.95
C THR A 420 8.54 -18.41 20.94
N ALA A 421 7.60 -17.53 20.59
CA ALA A 421 7.04 -16.58 21.53
C ALA A 421 6.18 -17.33 22.54
N HIS A 422 6.29 -17.00 23.83
CA HIS A 422 5.41 -17.57 24.84
C HIS A 422 4.84 -16.47 25.73
N PHE A 423 3.57 -16.61 26.03
CA PHE A 423 2.87 -15.79 27.01
C PHE A 423 2.91 -16.53 28.35
N THR A 424 3.15 -15.80 29.43
CA THR A 424 3.09 -16.34 30.78
C THR A 424 2.28 -15.40 31.63
N VAL A 425 1.24 -15.95 32.26
CA VAL A 425 0.44 -15.28 33.28
C VAL A 425 0.88 -15.80 34.63
N ALA A 426 1.45 -14.91 35.44
CA ALA A 426 1.81 -15.25 36.81
C ALA A 426 0.58 -15.22 37.72
N ALA A 427 0.67 -15.89 38.87
CA ALA A 427 -0.41 -15.94 39.86
C ALA A 427 -0.83 -14.55 40.41
N ASP A 428 0.04 -13.54 40.28
CA ASP A 428 -0.22 -12.16 40.67
C ASP A 428 -0.93 -11.34 39.59
N GLY A 429 -1.32 -11.94 38.46
CA GLY A 429 -1.97 -11.24 37.35
C GLY A 429 -1.02 -10.71 36.29
N ARG A 430 0.29 -10.79 36.49
CA ARG A 430 1.25 -10.21 35.55
C ARG A 430 1.35 -11.06 34.29
N VAL A 431 1.02 -10.46 33.14
CA VAL A 431 1.21 -11.11 31.84
C VAL A 431 2.54 -10.66 31.22
N THR A 432 3.34 -11.64 30.81
CA THR A 432 4.65 -11.41 30.18
C THR A 432 4.74 -12.12 28.84
N LEU A 433 5.51 -11.53 27.91
CA LEU A 433 5.85 -12.10 26.62
C LEU A 433 7.35 -12.41 26.62
N GLY A 434 7.70 -13.69 26.55
CA GLY A 434 9.08 -14.15 26.40
C GLY A 434 9.30 -14.83 25.05
N PHE A 435 10.57 -15.15 24.76
CA PHE A 435 10.96 -15.87 23.54
C PHE A 435 11.87 -17.05 23.89
N ARG A 436 11.68 -18.18 23.24
CA ARG A 436 12.58 -19.33 23.28
C ARG A 436 13.26 -19.50 21.92
N ASN A 437 14.53 -19.87 21.92
CA ASN A 437 15.24 -20.27 20.69
C ASN A 437 14.93 -21.74 20.34
N GLN A 438 15.51 -22.24 19.24
CA GLN A 438 15.34 -23.64 18.79
C GLN A 438 15.81 -24.67 19.82
N GLN A 439 16.75 -24.31 20.70
CA GLN A 439 17.20 -25.15 21.82
C GLN A 439 16.28 -25.07 23.05
N GLY A 440 15.14 -24.38 22.96
CA GLY A 440 14.18 -24.20 24.04
C GLY A 440 14.61 -23.24 25.14
N ARG A 441 15.78 -22.57 25.02
CA ARG A 441 16.30 -21.62 26.02
C ARG A 441 15.53 -20.31 25.99
N LEU A 442 15.09 -19.86 27.17
CA LEU A 442 14.44 -18.57 27.37
C LEU A 442 15.41 -17.40 27.13
N LEU A 443 14.99 -16.43 26.34
CA LEU A 443 15.73 -15.22 26.01
C LEU A 443 15.21 -14.05 26.84
N ALA A 444 16.14 -13.25 27.38
CA ALA A 444 15.81 -12.11 28.23
C ALA A 444 15.12 -10.94 27.47
N LYS A 445 15.31 -10.85 26.16
CA LYS A 445 14.75 -9.79 25.30
C LYS A 445 14.25 -10.39 23.99
N ALA A 446 13.29 -9.71 23.35
CA ALA A 446 12.82 -10.06 22.02
C ALA A 446 13.99 -10.08 21.01
N PRO A 447 14.21 -11.18 20.28
CA PRO A 447 15.28 -11.29 19.30
C PRO A 447 15.24 -10.13 18.30
N ARG A 448 16.40 -9.59 17.92
CA ARG A 448 16.48 -8.53 16.89
C ARG A 448 15.88 -9.03 15.58
N ARG A 449 16.13 -10.30 15.21
CA ARG A 449 15.58 -10.94 14.01
C ARG A 449 14.06 -10.94 13.97
N VAL A 450 13.39 -11.26 15.09
CA VAL A 450 11.92 -11.19 15.19
C VAL A 450 11.43 -9.76 14.97
N ARG A 451 12.06 -8.79 15.64
CA ARG A 451 11.66 -7.37 15.50
C ARG A 451 11.89 -6.80 14.09
N SER A 452 12.95 -7.24 13.40
CA SER A 452 13.34 -6.68 12.11
C SER A 452 12.77 -7.43 10.91
N ARG A 453 12.69 -8.76 10.97
CA ARG A 453 12.21 -9.59 9.84
C ARG A 453 10.70 -9.79 9.88
N THR A 454 10.12 -9.90 11.07
CA THR A 454 8.70 -10.25 11.25
C THR A 454 7.93 -9.20 12.08
N PRO A 455 8.01 -7.89 11.76
CA PRO A 455 7.43 -6.86 12.62
C PRO A 455 5.91 -6.91 12.71
N ALA A 456 5.20 -7.37 11.67
CA ALA A 456 3.76 -7.58 11.74
C ALA A 456 3.41 -8.67 12.76
N ALA A 457 4.10 -9.82 12.73
CA ALA A 457 3.92 -10.88 13.70
C ALA A 457 4.34 -10.44 15.12
N TYR A 458 5.43 -9.70 15.25
CA TYR A 458 5.84 -9.11 16.54
C TYR A 458 4.80 -8.11 17.07
N ALA A 459 4.25 -7.26 16.21
CA ALA A 459 3.18 -6.34 16.58
C ALA A 459 1.90 -7.09 16.99
N ALA A 460 1.54 -8.18 16.31
CA ALA A 460 0.44 -9.07 16.69
C ALA A 460 0.68 -9.70 18.07
N LEU A 461 1.90 -10.18 18.37
CA LEU A 461 2.25 -10.69 19.70
C LEU A 461 2.13 -9.62 20.79
N ARG A 462 2.51 -8.38 20.49
CA ARG A 462 2.37 -7.26 21.43
C ARG A 462 0.91 -6.86 21.64
N ALA A 463 0.09 -6.90 20.59
CA ALA A 463 -1.35 -6.70 20.71
C ALA A 463 -2.00 -7.79 21.57
N ARG A 464 -1.64 -9.07 21.33
CA ARG A 464 -2.10 -10.18 22.18
C ARG A 464 -1.65 -10.02 23.64
N LEU A 465 -0.42 -9.56 23.88
CA LEU A 465 0.03 -9.26 25.24
C LEU A 465 -0.87 -8.22 25.91
N ALA A 466 -1.26 -7.15 25.21
CA ALA A 466 -2.17 -6.13 25.74
C ALA A 466 -3.57 -6.72 26.00
N GLU A 467 -4.12 -7.47 25.05
CA GLU A 467 -5.41 -8.16 25.20
C GLU A 467 -5.43 -9.11 26.41
N LEU A 468 -4.38 -9.92 26.58
CA LEU A 468 -4.24 -10.81 27.73
C LEU A 468 -4.14 -10.05 29.05
N ASN A 469 -3.45 -8.90 29.07
CA ASN A 469 -3.40 -8.05 30.26
C ASN A 469 -4.78 -7.49 30.60
N GLU A 470 -5.54 -7.01 29.61
CA GLU A 470 -6.90 -6.51 29.81
C GLU A 470 -7.83 -7.61 30.33
N ARG A 471 -7.84 -8.78 29.67
CA ARG A 471 -8.63 -9.95 30.11
C ARG A 471 -8.26 -10.40 31.51
N THR A 472 -6.96 -10.44 31.83
CA THR A 472 -6.47 -10.77 33.17
C THR A 472 -6.93 -9.75 34.20
N THR A 473 -6.82 -8.46 33.90
CA THR A 473 -7.28 -7.37 34.79
C THR A 473 -8.78 -7.44 35.05
N ALA A 474 -9.57 -7.67 34.00
CA ALA A 474 -11.02 -7.84 34.13
C ALA A 474 -11.38 -9.06 35.00
N LEU A 475 -10.68 -10.19 34.83
CA LEU A 475 -10.86 -11.38 35.64
C LEU A 475 -10.53 -11.14 37.12
N LEU A 476 -9.42 -10.44 37.40
CA LEU A 476 -9.03 -10.06 38.77
C LEU A 476 -10.05 -9.12 39.43
N GLY A 477 -10.59 -8.17 38.66
CA GLY A 477 -11.69 -7.32 39.11
C GLY A 477 -12.91 -8.14 39.50
N SER A 478 -13.31 -9.08 38.63
CA SER A 478 -14.45 -9.97 38.89
C SER A 478 -14.24 -10.87 40.11
N PHE A 479 -13.04 -11.41 40.33
CA PHE A 479 -12.73 -12.16 41.55
C PHE A 479 -12.79 -11.28 42.80
N SER A 480 -12.36 -10.02 42.70
CA SER A 480 -12.41 -9.07 43.82
C SER A 480 -13.84 -8.71 44.21
N GLU A 481 -14.73 -8.53 43.23
CA GLU A 481 -16.15 -8.27 43.44
C GLU A 481 -16.86 -9.47 44.07
N ARG A 482 -16.55 -10.69 43.63
CA ARG A 482 -17.14 -11.93 44.15
C ARG A 482 -16.66 -12.32 45.54
N LEU A 483 -15.51 -11.81 46.01
CA LEU A 483 -14.92 -12.22 47.29
C LEU A 483 -15.87 -12.15 48.49
N HIS A 484 -16.85 -11.25 48.49
CA HIS A 484 -17.78 -11.03 49.59
C HIS A 484 -19.25 -11.12 49.14
N GLY A 485 -19.64 -12.28 48.64
CA GLY A 485 -21.02 -12.54 48.20
C GLY A 485 -21.13 -13.30 46.89
N ASP A 486 -20.13 -14.15 46.57
CA ASP A 486 -20.19 -15.02 45.40
C ASP A 486 -21.40 -15.96 45.50
N PRO A 487 -22.40 -15.86 44.60
CA PRO A 487 -23.54 -16.78 44.58
C PRO A 487 -23.12 -18.22 44.26
N GLY A 488 -21.87 -18.41 43.82
CA GLY A 488 -21.37 -19.68 43.33
C GLY A 488 -21.82 -19.96 41.91
N GLN A 489 -21.13 -20.92 41.29
CA GLN A 489 -21.40 -21.42 39.95
C GLN A 489 -21.17 -22.93 39.94
N SER A 490 -21.68 -23.64 38.94
CA SER A 490 -21.44 -25.08 38.83
C SER A 490 -19.95 -25.37 38.59
N ALA A 491 -19.47 -26.56 38.99
CA ALA A 491 -18.09 -26.96 38.77
C ALA A 491 -17.73 -27.05 37.29
N GLN A 492 -18.70 -27.35 36.41
CA GLN A 492 -18.53 -27.27 34.98
C GLN A 492 -18.29 -25.84 34.50
N GLU A 493 -19.16 -24.89 34.87
CA GLU A 493 -18.99 -23.47 34.51
C GLU A 493 -17.67 -22.91 35.05
N TRP A 494 -17.35 -23.22 36.31
CA TRP A 494 -16.10 -22.81 36.94
C TRP A 494 -14.86 -23.33 36.19
N ARG A 495 -14.84 -24.60 35.78
CA ARG A 495 -13.74 -25.16 34.99
C ARG A 495 -13.64 -24.49 33.63
N THR A 496 -14.73 -24.44 32.89
CA THR A 496 -14.79 -23.81 31.55
C THR A 496 -14.35 -22.35 31.59
N ALA A 497 -14.77 -21.60 32.61
CA ALA A 497 -14.48 -20.16 32.70
C ALA A 497 -13.07 -19.86 33.20
N HIS A 498 -12.49 -20.69 34.07
CA HIS A 498 -11.31 -20.30 34.86
C HIS A 498 -10.13 -21.27 34.82
N LEU A 499 -10.33 -22.53 34.43
CA LEU A 499 -9.29 -23.57 34.45
C LEU A 499 -9.00 -24.20 33.09
N ASP A 500 -10.00 -24.29 32.21
CA ASP A 500 -9.82 -24.81 30.86
C ASP A 500 -9.00 -23.86 29.98
N PRO A 501 -9.16 -22.52 30.07
CA PRO A 501 -8.25 -21.59 29.41
C PRO A 501 -6.87 -21.64 30.10
N PRO A 502 -5.81 -22.17 29.44
CA PRO A 502 -4.50 -22.36 30.09
C PRO A 502 -3.90 -21.05 30.61
N VAL A 503 -4.31 -19.94 30.00
CA VAL A 503 -3.89 -18.58 30.34
C VAL A 503 -4.36 -18.11 31.72
N PHE A 504 -5.51 -18.59 32.19
CA PHE A 504 -6.07 -18.17 33.49
C PHE A 504 -5.86 -19.19 34.61
N GLU A 505 -5.51 -20.43 34.26
CA GLU A 505 -5.23 -21.50 35.20
C GLU A 505 -4.31 -21.06 36.37
N PRO A 506 -3.18 -20.35 36.15
CA PRO A 506 -2.29 -19.94 37.25
C PRO A 506 -2.95 -19.02 38.28
N LEU A 507 -3.87 -18.15 37.84
CA LEU A 507 -4.61 -17.23 38.70
C LEU A 507 -5.60 -18.00 39.57
N THR A 508 -6.41 -18.84 38.93
CA THR A 508 -7.45 -19.63 39.57
C THR A 508 -6.87 -20.61 40.60
N ARG A 509 -5.72 -21.22 40.28
CA ARG A 509 -5.01 -22.14 41.18
C ARG A 509 -4.38 -21.47 42.40
N ALA A 510 -4.17 -20.16 42.35
CA ALA A 510 -3.62 -19.38 43.45
C ALA A 510 -4.69 -18.90 44.45
N LEU A 511 -5.97 -19.08 44.11
CA LEU A 511 -7.11 -18.76 44.96
C LEU A 511 -7.59 -19.98 45.75
N ILE A 512 -8.25 -19.70 46.87
CA ILE A 512 -8.92 -20.67 47.73
C ILE A 512 -10.41 -20.66 47.37
N TRP A 513 -10.97 -21.84 47.14
CA TRP A 513 -12.35 -22.05 46.71
C TRP A 513 -13.09 -22.89 47.73
N GLN A 514 -14.40 -22.68 47.82
CA GLN A 514 -15.30 -23.49 48.60
C GLN A 514 -16.26 -24.21 47.66
N ALA A 515 -16.50 -25.50 47.90
CA ALA A 515 -17.42 -26.32 47.14
C ALA A 515 -18.43 -27.00 48.06
N ASP A 516 -19.70 -27.03 47.67
CA ASP A 516 -20.76 -27.72 48.39
C ASP A 516 -20.89 -29.16 47.87
N THR A 517 -20.13 -30.08 48.47
CA THR A 517 -20.14 -31.50 48.08
C THR A 517 -21.23 -32.28 48.81
N LEU A 518 -21.52 -33.50 48.35
CA LEU A 518 -22.45 -34.40 49.04
C LEU A 518 -22.02 -34.75 50.48
N ALA A 519 -20.71 -34.71 50.77
CA ALA A 519 -20.16 -34.96 52.10
C ALA A 519 -20.14 -33.70 52.99
N GLY A 520 -20.62 -32.56 52.46
CA GLY A 520 -20.58 -31.26 53.12
C GLY A 520 -19.69 -30.24 52.40
N PRO A 521 -19.61 -29.01 52.92
CA PRO A 521 -18.78 -27.95 52.35
C PRO A 521 -17.30 -28.29 52.52
N VAL A 522 -16.51 -28.11 51.45
CA VAL A 522 -15.07 -28.31 51.46
C VAL A 522 -14.37 -27.05 50.97
N VAL A 523 -13.25 -26.69 51.60
CA VAL A 523 -12.43 -25.53 51.23
C VAL A 523 -11.08 -26.04 50.74
N GLY A 524 -10.62 -25.56 49.59
CA GLY A 524 -9.37 -26.04 49.01
C GLY A 524 -8.84 -25.19 47.87
N VAL A 525 -7.65 -25.55 47.41
CA VAL A 525 -7.08 -24.99 46.18
C VAL A 525 -7.25 -25.96 45.01
N PRO A 526 -7.42 -25.47 43.77
CA PRO A 526 -7.58 -26.32 42.59
C PRO A 526 -6.28 -27.05 42.25
N VAL A 527 -6.40 -28.35 42.01
CA VAL A 527 -5.29 -29.20 41.60
C VAL A 527 -5.73 -30.20 40.54
N ARG A 528 -4.80 -30.54 39.64
CA ARG A 528 -4.97 -31.59 38.64
C ARG A 528 -4.13 -32.80 39.05
N ARG A 529 -4.74 -33.98 39.12
CA ARG A 529 -4.01 -35.21 39.50
C ARG A 529 -3.36 -35.79 38.24
N LYS A 530 -2.16 -36.36 38.35
CA LYS A 530 -1.42 -36.93 37.19
C LYS A 530 -2.20 -38.00 36.40
N ARG A 531 -3.21 -38.63 37.02
CA ARG A 531 -4.03 -39.71 36.42
C ARG A 531 -5.52 -39.36 36.31
N SER A 532 -5.97 -38.17 36.74
CA SER A 532 -7.37 -37.75 36.60
C SER A 532 -7.48 -36.74 35.46
N THR A 533 -8.54 -36.86 34.67
CA THR A 533 -8.89 -35.86 33.67
C THR A 533 -9.51 -34.60 34.30
N GLY A 534 -10.16 -34.75 35.46
CA GLY A 534 -10.85 -33.67 36.18
C GLY A 534 -10.00 -32.89 37.19
N TRP A 535 -10.48 -31.67 37.47
CA TRP A 535 -10.01 -30.79 38.54
C TRP A 535 -10.62 -31.18 39.89
N MET A 536 -9.82 -31.06 40.96
CA MET A 536 -10.22 -31.36 42.34
C MET A 536 -9.83 -30.20 43.25
N LEU A 537 -10.44 -30.12 44.44
CA LEU A 537 -9.95 -29.25 45.51
C LEU A 537 -9.03 -30.02 46.46
N ARG A 538 -7.90 -29.44 46.81
CA ARG A 538 -7.00 -29.94 47.86
C ARG A 538 -7.11 -29.08 49.10
N ASP A 539 -7.55 -29.68 50.21
CA ASP A 539 -7.73 -29.00 51.50
C ASP A 539 -6.39 -28.80 52.25
N LEU A 540 -6.46 -28.27 53.47
CA LEU A 540 -5.31 -28.04 54.35
C LEU A 540 -4.63 -29.34 54.82
N GLN A 541 -5.39 -30.43 54.94
CA GLN A 541 -4.89 -31.76 55.32
C GLN A 541 -4.28 -32.50 54.12
N GLY A 542 -4.37 -31.92 52.91
CA GLY A 542 -3.88 -32.54 51.69
C GLY A 542 -4.83 -33.59 51.12
N ARG A 543 -6.06 -33.71 51.65
CA ARG A 543 -7.09 -34.56 51.08
C ARG A 543 -7.61 -33.93 49.79
N PHE A 544 -7.99 -34.79 48.86
CA PHE A 544 -8.51 -34.39 47.56
C PHE A 544 -10.02 -34.61 47.54
N HIS A 545 -10.75 -33.60 47.09
CA HIS A 545 -12.20 -33.61 47.00
C HIS A 545 -12.60 -33.54 45.53
N GLU A 546 -13.29 -34.57 45.07
CA GLU A 546 -13.83 -34.62 43.71
C GLU A 546 -15.01 -33.65 43.57
N LEU A 547 -15.09 -33.03 42.40
CA LEU A 547 -16.14 -32.09 42.05
C LEU A 547 -16.95 -32.71 40.93
N ILE A 548 -18.23 -32.99 41.19
CA ILE A 548 -19.17 -33.36 40.12
C ILE A 548 -19.59 -32.09 39.39
N ASP A 549 -20.02 -32.21 38.14
CA ASP A 549 -20.28 -31.06 37.26
C ASP A 549 -21.26 -30.05 37.87
N THR A 550 -22.23 -30.53 38.66
CA THR A 550 -23.27 -29.74 39.33
C THR A 550 -22.88 -29.23 40.73
N THR A 551 -21.69 -29.57 41.24
CA THR A 551 -21.21 -29.05 42.53
C THR A 551 -21.13 -27.53 42.48
N THR A 552 -21.78 -26.84 43.40
CA THR A 552 -21.67 -25.38 43.53
C THR A 552 -20.30 -25.02 44.08
N ILE A 553 -19.57 -24.19 43.34
CA ILE A 553 -18.24 -23.68 43.68
C ILE A 553 -18.30 -22.16 43.79
N ARG A 554 -17.75 -21.62 44.87
CA ARG A 554 -17.64 -20.19 45.12
C ARG A 554 -16.25 -19.82 45.61
N LEU A 555 -15.85 -18.57 45.42
CA LEU A 555 -14.63 -18.04 46.00
C LEU A 555 -14.77 -18.05 47.54
N TRP A 556 -13.78 -18.62 48.25
CA TRP A 556 -13.85 -18.73 49.70
C TRP A 556 -13.77 -17.34 50.35
N ASP A 557 -14.78 -17.00 51.17
CA ASP A 557 -14.83 -15.76 51.93
C ASP A 557 -14.22 -15.97 53.34
N PRO A 558 -13.05 -15.38 53.63
CA PRO A 558 -12.40 -15.51 54.94
C PRO A 558 -13.24 -14.99 56.11
N ARG A 559 -14.29 -14.19 55.87
CA ARG A 559 -15.18 -13.66 56.92
C ARG A 559 -16.09 -14.73 57.54
N GLN A 560 -16.29 -15.83 56.83
CA GLN A 560 -17.12 -16.95 57.28
C GLN A 560 -16.31 -18.03 58.00
N ALA A 561 -14.98 -17.92 57.97
CA ALA A 561 -14.05 -18.86 58.59
C ALA A 561 -13.54 -18.33 59.94
N ASP A 562 -13.12 -19.25 60.81
CA ASP A 562 -12.46 -18.87 62.05
C ASP A 562 -11.01 -18.40 61.81
N ALA A 563 -10.43 -17.73 62.82
CA ALA A 563 -9.09 -17.19 62.71
C ALA A 563 -8.00 -18.27 62.55
N ALA A 564 -8.21 -19.48 63.07
CA ALA A 564 -7.25 -20.57 63.00
C ALA A 564 -7.19 -21.15 61.58
N GLU A 565 -8.35 -21.32 60.93
CA GLU A 565 -8.45 -21.76 59.54
C GLU A 565 -7.79 -20.76 58.59
N VAL A 566 -8.06 -19.46 58.77
CA VAL A 566 -7.45 -18.39 57.97
C VAL A 566 -5.93 -18.39 58.14
N ALA A 567 -5.44 -18.50 59.37
CA ALA A 567 -4.00 -18.56 59.65
C ALA A 567 -3.34 -19.80 59.03
N ALA A 568 -4.03 -20.95 59.06
CA ALA A 568 -3.57 -22.18 58.43
C ALA A 568 -3.46 -22.06 56.91
N TRP A 569 -4.45 -21.44 56.25
CA TRP A 569 -4.39 -21.14 54.82
C TRP A 569 -3.27 -20.16 54.47
N ALA A 570 -3.08 -19.10 55.26
CA ALA A 570 -1.97 -18.18 55.07
C ALA A 570 -0.61 -18.87 55.17
N ALA A 571 -0.41 -19.73 56.16
CA ALA A 571 0.80 -20.53 56.31
C ALA A 571 0.98 -21.52 55.14
N ALA A 572 -0.10 -22.16 54.68
CA ALA A 572 -0.08 -23.10 53.56
C ALA A 572 0.32 -22.41 52.24
N LEU A 573 -0.25 -21.25 51.91
CA LEU A 573 0.09 -20.50 50.70
C LEU A 573 1.51 -19.93 50.76
N ARG A 574 1.95 -19.43 51.93
CA ARG A 574 3.32 -18.96 52.13
C ARG A 574 4.35 -20.07 51.91
N ARG A 575 4.12 -21.28 52.45
CA ARG A 575 4.97 -22.46 52.22
C ARG A 575 5.08 -22.81 50.73
N ARG A 576 4.01 -22.60 49.96
CA ARG A 576 3.96 -22.82 48.51
C ARG A 576 4.51 -21.64 47.69
N ARG A 577 4.91 -20.55 48.35
CA ARG A 577 5.32 -19.27 47.72
C ARG A 577 4.28 -18.75 46.72
N THR A 578 2.99 -19.00 47.01
CA THR A 578 1.89 -18.58 46.16
C THR A 578 1.50 -17.15 46.50
N VAL A 579 1.58 -16.25 45.52
CA VAL A 579 1.04 -14.90 45.61
C VAL A 579 -0.44 -14.98 45.23
N GLN A 580 -1.32 -14.47 46.09
CA GLN A 580 -2.75 -14.46 45.78
C GLN A 580 -3.07 -13.30 44.82
N PRO A 581 -3.81 -13.57 43.73
CA PRO A 581 -4.23 -12.53 42.80
C PRO A 581 -5.21 -11.54 43.43
N VAL A 582 -6.03 -12.03 44.37
CA VAL A 582 -6.97 -11.23 45.17
C VAL A 582 -6.69 -11.52 46.64
N PRO A 583 -6.63 -10.51 47.52
CA PRO A 583 -6.19 -10.68 48.90
C PRO A 583 -7.25 -11.34 49.80
N GLN A 584 -7.46 -12.65 49.66
CA GLN A 584 -8.40 -13.42 50.51
C GLN A 584 -7.95 -13.48 51.98
N LEU A 585 -6.70 -13.12 52.30
CA LEU A 585 -6.14 -13.28 53.65
C LEU A 585 -5.67 -11.96 54.29
N ALA A 586 -5.86 -10.81 53.63
CA ALA A 586 -5.20 -9.55 54.05
C ALA A 586 -5.85 -8.80 55.22
N ARG A 587 -7.03 -9.20 55.72
CA ARG A 587 -7.82 -8.37 56.66
C ARG A 587 -8.00 -8.88 58.10
N LEU A 588 -7.44 -10.03 58.48
CA LEU A 588 -7.56 -10.49 59.88
C LEU A 588 -6.41 -10.03 60.79
N ALA A 589 -5.28 -9.58 60.25
CA ALA A 589 -4.15 -9.10 61.06
C ALA A 589 -4.33 -7.68 61.63
N GLN A 590 -5.25 -6.87 61.10
CA GLN A 590 -5.47 -5.48 61.55
C GLN A 590 -6.54 -5.34 62.63
N ARG A 591 -7.46 -6.31 62.77
CA ARG A 591 -8.54 -6.28 63.77
C ARG A 591 -8.13 -6.84 65.15
N SER A 592 -6.98 -7.49 65.28
CA SER A 592 -6.43 -7.93 66.56
C SER A 592 -5.65 -6.84 67.32
N LYS A 593 -5.53 -5.63 66.75
CA LYS A 593 -5.29 -4.41 67.55
C LYS A 593 -6.63 -3.96 68.14
N SER A 594 -7.11 -4.68 69.16
CA SER A 594 -8.13 -4.11 70.04
C SER A 594 -7.56 -2.84 70.70
N PRO A 595 -8.40 -1.82 70.90
CA PRO A 595 -8.02 -0.60 71.61
C PRO A 595 -7.65 -0.99 73.04
N GLY A 596 -6.36 -0.86 73.37
CA GLY A 596 -5.91 -0.88 74.75
C GLY A 596 -6.54 0.29 75.49
N THR A 597 -7.26 -0.07 76.55
CA THR A 597 -7.45 0.66 77.81
C THR A 597 -6.47 1.80 78.08
#